data_AF-A0A141RP32-F1
#
_entry.id   AF-A0A141RP32-F1
#
_cell.length_a   1.000
_cell.length_b   1.000
_cell.length_c   1.000
_cell.angle_alpha   90.00
_cell.angle_beta   90.00
_cell.angle_gamma   90.00
#
_symmetry.space_group_name_H-M   'P 1'
#
loop_
_entity.id
_entity.type
_entity.pdbx_description
1 polymer ?
#
loop_
_entity_poly.entity_id
_entity_poly.type
_entity_poly.pdbx_seq_one_letter_code
_entity_poly.pdbx_strand_id
1 'polypeptide(L)'
;DALVERFSHSTLQILLVNHINHANEVDETFRQAMAKLRRVGVTLLNQSVLLRGVNDNAQTLANLSNALFDAGVMPYYLHVLDKVQGAAHFMVSD
;
A
#
# COMPACT_ATOMS: atom_id res chain seq x y z
N ASP A 1 11.27 0.99 -14.97
CA ASP A 1 12.68 0.53 -14.98
C ASP A 1 13.69 1.61 -14.57
N ALA A 2 13.66 2.82 -15.13
CA ALA A 2 14.60 3.90 -14.75
C ALA A 2 14.68 4.20 -13.23
N LEU A 3 13.58 4.10 -12.49
CA LEU A 3 13.59 4.28 -11.03
C LEU A 3 14.36 3.17 -10.30
N VAL A 4 14.20 1.92 -10.75
CA VAL A 4 14.87 0.74 -10.18
C VAL A 4 16.37 0.87 -10.39
N GLU A 5 16.79 1.28 -11.60
CA GLU A 5 18.19 1.54 -11.94
C GLU A 5 18.79 2.65 -11.07
N ARG A 6 18.07 3.76 -10.91
CA ARG A 6 18.52 4.84 -10.02
C ARG A 6 18.72 4.35 -8.59
N PHE A 7 17.80 3.53 -8.09
CA PHE A 7 17.86 3.00 -6.73
C PHE A 7 18.97 1.96 -6.55
N SER A 8 19.29 1.15 -7.56
CA SER A 8 20.41 0.18 -7.47
C SER A 8 21.78 0.83 -7.32
N HIS A 9 21.93 2.10 -7.69
CA HIS A 9 23.18 2.86 -7.51
C HIS A 9 23.19 3.75 -6.26
N SER A 10 22.09 3.78 -5.51
CA SER A 10 21.99 4.58 -4.28
C SER A 10 22.70 3.87 -3.13
N THR A 11 23.48 4.62 -2.35
CA THR A 11 24.03 4.15 -1.07
C THR A 11 23.09 4.40 0.10
N LEU A 12 21.98 5.11 -0.13
CA LEU A 12 20.98 5.40 0.90
C LEU A 12 20.03 4.23 1.09
N GLN A 13 19.50 4.09 2.31
CA GLN A 13 18.36 3.22 2.57
C GLN A 13 17.09 3.87 2.01
N ILE A 14 16.41 3.18 1.10
CA ILE A 14 15.21 3.69 0.44
C ILE A 14 13.97 2.99 0.97
N LEU A 15 13.02 3.78 1.46
CA LEU A 15 11.70 3.33 1.88
C LEU A 15 10.67 3.92 0.90
N LEU A 16 9.79 3.08 0.39
CA LEU A 16 8.64 3.49 -0.43
C LEU A 16 7.36 3.10 0.29
N VAL A 17 6.51 4.09 0.58
CA VAL A 17 5.20 3.88 1.21
C VAL A 17 4.13 3.98 0.15
N ASN A 18 3.48 2.86 -0.16
CA ASN A 18 2.34 2.80 -1.07
C ASN A 18 1.06 3.25 -0.36
N HIS A 19 0.08 3.73 -1.12
CA HIS A 19 -1.27 4.00 -0.62
C HIS A 19 -2.25 3.08 -1.35
N ILE A 20 -2.71 2.03 -0.68
CA ILE A 20 -3.56 0.98 -1.26
C ILE A 20 -4.65 0.68 -0.25
N ASN A 21 -5.91 0.66 -0.68
CA ASN A 21 -7.05 0.53 0.21
C ASN A 21 -7.80 -0.79 0.00
N HIS A 22 -7.60 -1.48 -1.12
CA HIS A 22 -8.29 -2.74 -1.41
C HIS A 22 -7.39 -3.76 -2.13
N ALA A 23 -7.59 -5.04 -1.86
CA ALA A 23 -6.79 -6.14 -2.45
C ALA A 23 -6.84 -6.17 -3.99
N ASN A 24 -7.95 -5.70 -4.58
CA ASN A 24 -8.14 -5.62 -6.04
C ASN A 24 -7.16 -4.67 -6.72
N GLU A 25 -6.53 -3.75 -5.99
CA GLU A 25 -5.48 -2.87 -6.51
C GLU A 25 -4.12 -3.59 -6.63
N VAL A 26 -3.97 -4.78 -6.02
CA VAL A 26 -2.73 -5.57 -6.00
C VAL A 26 -2.73 -6.60 -7.12
N ASP A 27 -2.67 -6.09 -8.35
CA ASP A 27 -2.63 -6.90 -9.57
C ASP A 27 -1.21 -7.45 -9.88
N GLU A 28 -1.08 -8.19 -10.97
CA GLU A 28 0.19 -8.78 -11.39
C GLU A 28 1.21 -7.71 -11.80
N THR A 29 0.77 -6.61 -12.42
CA THR A 29 1.63 -5.50 -12.80
C THR A 29 2.28 -4.87 -11.57
N PHE A 30 1.48 -4.63 -10.53
CA PHE A 30 1.93 -4.12 -9.24
C PHE A 30 2.93 -5.08 -8.60
N ARG A 31 2.62 -6.38 -8.54
CA ARG A 31 3.51 -7.41 -7.97
C ARG A 31 4.88 -7.42 -8.65
N GLN A 32 4.90 -7.36 -9.98
CA GLN A 32 6.14 -7.33 -10.75
C GLN A 32 6.95 -6.06 -10.48
N ALA A 33 6.30 -4.90 -10.39
CA ALA A 33 6.97 -3.63 -10.08
C ALA A 33 7.58 -3.65 -8.66
N MET A 34 6.82 -4.12 -7.67
CA MET A 34 7.29 -4.23 -6.28
C MET A 34 8.44 -5.24 -6.18
N ALA A 35 8.38 -6.37 -6.88
CA ALA A 35 9.46 -7.34 -6.94
C ALA A 35 10.77 -6.73 -7.49
N LYS A 36 10.69 -5.90 -8.54
CA LYS A 36 11.86 -5.19 -9.08
C LYS A 36 12.47 -4.22 -8.05
N LEU A 37 11.65 -3.46 -7.34
CA LEU A 37 12.11 -2.52 -6.31
C LEU A 37 12.74 -3.24 -5.11
N ARG A 38 12.14 -4.34 -4.64
CA ARG A 38 12.71 -5.16 -3.55
C ARG A 38 14.08 -5.73 -3.91
N ARG A 39 14.27 -6.17 -5.17
CA ARG A 39 15.55 -6.72 -5.64
C ARG A 39 16.70 -5.71 -5.54
N VAL A 40 16.42 -4.41 -5.60
CA VAL A 40 17.42 -3.35 -5.44
C VAL A 40 17.45 -2.77 -4.02
N GLY A 41 16.90 -3.50 -3.04
CA GLY A 41 17.01 -3.16 -1.62
C GLY A 41 15.99 -2.15 -1.08
N VAL A 42 14.97 -1.79 -1.87
CA VAL A 42 13.92 -0.87 -1.39
C VAL A 42 13.03 -1.59 -0.38
N THR A 43 12.84 -0.97 0.79
CA THR A 43 11.83 -1.41 1.76
C THR A 43 10.46 -0.88 1.34
N LEU A 44 9.50 -1.79 1.17
CA LEU A 44 8.16 -1.46 0.70
C LEU A 44 7.16 -1.55 1.85
N LEU A 45 6.48 -0.43 2.10
CA LEU A 45 5.43 -0.31 3.10
C LEU A 45 4.11 0.06 2.43
N ASN A 46 3.01 -0.10 3.16
CA ASN A 46 1.70 0.39 2.75
C ASN A 46 0.99 1.12 3.89
N GLN A 47 0.37 2.24 3.55
CA GLN A 47 -0.57 2.96 4.38
C GLN A 47 -1.96 2.91 3.74
N SER A 48 -2.95 2.41 4.47
CA SER A 48 -4.34 2.40 4.06
C SER A 48 -5.14 3.41 4.87
N VAL A 49 -6.26 3.85 4.34
CA VAL A 49 -7.28 4.63 5.03
C VAL A 49 -8.53 3.76 5.14
N LEU A 50 -9.17 3.77 6.30
CA LEU A 50 -10.45 3.13 6.52
C LEU A 50 -11.54 3.95 5.84
N LEU A 51 -12.16 3.36 4.82
CA LEU A 51 -13.11 3.99 3.92
C LEU A 51 -14.40 3.18 3.89
N ARG A 52 -15.51 3.86 4.22
CA ARG A 52 -16.86 3.29 4.22
C ARG A 52 -17.22 2.72 2.85
N GLY A 53 -17.71 1.48 2.82
CA GLY A 53 -18.10 0.78 1.61
C GLY A 53 -16.94 0.34 0.70
N VAL A 54 -15.69 0.49 1.16
CA VAL A 54 -14.49 0.05 0.43
C VAL A 54 -13.76 -1.03 1.23
N ASN A 55 -13.32 -0.70 2.44
CA ASN A 55 -12.51 -1.59 3.28
C ASN A 55 -12.88 -1.50 4.77
N ASP A 56 -14.10 -1.05 5.06
CA ASP A 56 -14.67 -0.85 6.40
C ASP A 56 -15.08 -2.16 7.12
N ASN A 57 -14.49 -3.29 6.73
CA ASN A 57 -14.70 -4.56 7.40
C ASN A 57 -13.40 -5.37 7.51
N ALA A 58 -13.29 -6.16 8.58
CA ALA A 58 -12.09 -6.90 8.92
C ALA A 58 -11.66 -7.91 7.83
N GLN A 59 -12.61 -8.56 7.15
CA GLN A 59 -12.29 -9.54 6.11
C GLN A 59 -11.63 -8.89 4.89
N THR A 60 -12.13 -7.73 4.46
CA THR A 60 -11.50 -6.97 3.38
C THR A 60 -10.09 -6.52 3.76
N LEU A 61 -9.88 -6.03 4.99
CA LEU A 61 -8.56 -5.62 5.48
C LEU A 61 -7.59 -6.81 5.59
N ALA A 62 -8.06 -7.98 6.01
CA ALA A 62 -7.27 -9.21 6.03
C ALA A 62 -6.86 -9.64 4.61
N ASN A 63 -7.79 -9.58 3.65
CA ASN A 63 -7.50 -9.89 2.26
C ASN A 63 -6.47 -8.93 1.66
N LEU A 64 -6.61 -7.62 1.93
CA LEU A 64 -5.62 -6.61 1.55
C LEU A 64 -4.25 -6.92 2.15
N SER A 65 -4.20 -7.20 3.45
CA SER A 65 -2.96 -7.51 4.16
C SER A 65 -2.24 -8.71 3.56
N ASN A 66 -2.95 -9.80 3.28
CA ASN A 66 -2.40 -10.98 2.62
C ASN A 66 -1.89 -10.65 1.21
N ALA A 67 -2.68 -9.94 0.40
CA ALA A 67 -2.29 -9.57 -0.96
C ALA A 67 -1.02 -8.71 -1.00
N LEU A 68 -0.90 -7.73 -0.10
CA LEU A 68 0.28 -6.88 0.05
C LEU A 68 1.49 -7.70 0.50
N PHE A 69 1.32 -8.56 1.49
CA PHE A 69 2.41 -9.39 2.01
C PHE A 69 2.95 -10.34 0.95
N ASP A 70 2.07 -10.96 0.16
CA ASP A 70 2.44 -11.79 -0.99
C ASP A 70 3.21 -11.00 -2.07
N ALA A 71 2.88 -9.71 -2.25
CA ALA A 71 3.63 -8.79 -3.11
C ALA A 71 4.94 -8.28 -2.48
N GLY A 72 5.24 -8.65 -1.23
CA GLY A 72 6.41 -8.21 -0.50
C GLY A 72 6.32 -6.78 0.05
N VAL A 73 5.10 -6.27 0.21
CA VAL A 73 4.82 -4.95 0.78
C VAL A 73 4.28 -5.16 2.20
N MET A 74 4.91 -4.51 3.19
CA MET A 74 4.47 -4.63 4.58
C MET A 74 3.30 -3.67 4.86
N PRO A 75 2.13 -4.17 5.31
CA PRO A 75 1.08 -3.30 5.84
C PRO A 75 1.60 -2.58 7.08
N TYR A 76 1.63 -1.24 7.06
CA TYR A 76 2.28 -0.43 8.10
C TYR A 76 1.29 0.41 8.91
N TYR A 77 0.33 1.08 8.24
CA TYR A 77 -0.70 1.84 8.93
C TYR A 77 -2.08 1.64 8.32
N LEU A 78 -3.10 1.67 9.19
CA LEU A 78 -4.51 1.87 8.84
C LEU A 78 -4.97 3.14 9.54
N HIS A 79 -5.20 4.20 8.77
CA HIS A 79 -5.66 5.49 9.28
C HIS A 79 -7.18 5.58 9.27
N VAL A 80 -7.73 6.27 10.27
CA VAL A 80 -9.10 6.79 10.17
C VAL A 80 -9.08 7.97 9.17
N LEU A 81 -10.14 8.11 8.39
CA LEU A 81 -10.25 9.18 7.39
C LEU A 81 -10.18 10.57 8.03
N ASP A 82 -9.27 11.40 7.54
CA ASP A 82 -9.20 12.81 7.92
C ASP A 82 -10.45 13.56 7.44
N LYS A 83 -11.00 14.41 8.32
CA LYS A 83 -12.17 15.23 8.00
C LYS A 83 -11.81 16.31 6.99
N VAL A 84 -12.02 16.02 5.71
CA VAL A 84 -11.86 16.97 4.60
C VAL A 84 -13.17 17.19 3.86
N GLN A 85 -13.34 18.41 3.34
CA GLN A 85 -14.54 18.77 2.60
C GLN A 85 -14.70 17.84 1.37
N GLY A 86 -15.88 17.24 1.22
CA GLY A 86 -16.21 16.34 0.10
C GLY A 86 -15.97 14.85 0.37
N ALA A 87 -15.18 14.46 1.39
CA ALA A 87 -14.90 13.04 1.68
C ALA A 87 -15.77 12.44 2.79
N ALA A 88 -16.70 13.20 3.38
CA ALA A 88 -17.47 12.77 4.54
C ALA A 88 -18.28 11.48 4.34
N HIS A 89 -18.63 11.14 3.10
CA HIS A 89 -19.36 9.92 2.76
C HIS A 89 -18.52 8.63 2.93
N PHE A 90 -17.19 8.74 2.94
CA PHE A 90 -16.27 7.63 3.23
C PHE A 90 -15.94 7.47 4.71
N MET A 91 -16.45 8.35 5.57
CA MET A 91 -16.17 8.28 7.01
C MET A 91 -16.84 7.05 7.62
N VAL A 92 -16.06 6.26 8.35
CA VAL A 92 -16.55 5.19 9.23
C VAL A 92 -16.68 5.78 10.63
N SER A 93 -17.86 5.65 11.23
CA SER A 93 -18.10 6.06 12.61
C SER A 93 -17.46 5.08 13.58
N ASP A 94 -16.94 5.60 14.69
CA ASP A 94 -16.46 4.80 15.83
C ASP A 94 -17.58 3.93 16.45
#